data_AF-A0A7L9S7Q9-F1
#
_entry.id   AF-A0A7L9S7Q9-F1
#
_cell.length_a   1.000
_cell.length_b   1.000
_cell.length_c   1.000
_cell.angle_alpha   90.00
_cell.angle_beta   90.00
_cell.angle_gamma   90.00
#
_symmetry.space_group_name_H-M   'P 1'
#
loop_
_entity.id
_entity.type
_entity.pdbx_description
1 polymer ?
#
loop_
_entity_poly.entity_id
_entity_poly.type
_entity_poly.pdbx_seq_one_letter_code
_entity_poly.pdbx_strand_id
1 'polypeptide(L)' 'MKNINEKLASPITFWGSIGVAISASLTVSLKLSVQSTVLTILGGLAIGCIIGFLTKRNQNNCN' A
#
# COMPACT_ATOMS: atom_id res chain seq x y z
N MET A 1 25.70 -8.82 5.72
CA MET A 1 24.25 -9.04 5.71
C MET A 1 23.58 -7.81 6.31
N LYS A 2 22.82 -7.05 5.52
CA LYS A 2 22.16 -5.82 5.99
C LYS A 2 20.96 -6.21 6.86
N ASN A 3 20.87 -5.63 8.06
CA ASN A 3 19.91 -5.99 9.09
C ASN A 3 18.46 -5.84 8.60
N ILE A 4 17.72 -6.95 8.60
CA ILE A 4 16.32 -7.05 8.17
C ILE A 4 15.35 -6.44 9.21
N ASN A 5 15.87 -5.86 10.29
CA ASN A 5 15.15 -5.22 11.39
C ASN A 5 15.21 -3.68 11.35
N GLU A 6 15.69 -3.07 10.25
CA GLU A 6 15.56 -1.62 10.09
C GLU A 6 14.07 -1.26 9.95
N LYS A 7 13.58 -0.42 10.87
CA LYS A 7 12.29 0.28 10.76
C LYS A 7 12.07 0.72 9.31
N LEU A 8 10.88 0.47 8.76
CA LEU A 8 10.57 1.00 7.43
C LEU A 8 10.65 2.53 7.52
N ALA A 9 11.59 3.13 6.78
CA ALA A 9 11.80 4.58 6.80
C ALA A 9 10.54 5.35 6.32
N SER A 10 9.73 4.74 5.45
CA SER A 10 8.47 5.30 4.97
C SER A 10 7.43 4.19 4.74
N PRO A 11 6.83 3.65 5.82
CA PRO A 11 5.91 2.50 5.74
C PRO A 11 4.66 2.83 4.94
N ILE A 12 4.17 4.07 5.06
CA ILE A 12 2.99 4.57 4.34
C ILE A 12 3.21 4.53 2.83
N THR A 13 4.34 5.05 2.34
CA THR A 13 4.65 5.06 0.91
C THR A 13 4.89 3.66 0.37
N PHE A 14 5.53 2.80 1.16
CA PHE A 14 5.75 1.39 0.78
C PHE A 14 4.43 0.64 0.60
N TRP A 15 3.57 0.65 1.63
CA TRP A 15 2.29 -0.04 1.57
C TRP A 15 1.29 0.62 0.61
N GLY A 16 1.34 1.94 0.46
CA GLY A 16 0.57 2.67 -0.56
C GLY A 16 0.93 2.23 -1.99
N SER A 17 2.22 2.11 -2.29
CA SER A 17 2.71 1.62 -3.59
C SER A 17 2.27 0.19 -3.88
N ILE A 18 2.33 -0.69 -2.87
CA ILE A 18 1.84 -2.06 -2.96
C ILE A 18 0.33 -2.08 -3.25
N GLY A 19 -0.45 -1.27 -2.53
CA GLY A 19 -1.89 -1.15 -2.71
C GLY A 19 -2.28 -0.71 -4.13
N VAL A 20 -1.57 0.28 -4.69
CA VAL A 20 -1.76 0.71 -6.09
C VAL A 20 -1.41 -0.40 -7.07
N ALA A 21 -0.30 -1.09 -6.88
CA ALA A 21 0.14 -2.17 -7.78
C ALA A 21 -0.86 -3.32 -7.82
N ILE A 22 -1.39 -3.74 -6.66
CA ILE A 22 -2.42 -4.78 -6.57
C ILE A 22 -3.70 -4.32 -7.28
N SER A 23 -4.16 -3.11 -7.00
CA SER A 23 -5.35 -2.55 -7.65
C SER A 23 -5.21 -2.46 -9.15
N ALA A 24 -4.07 -2.00 -9.66
CA ALA A 24 -3.78 -1.93 -11.09
C ALA A 24 -3.85 -3.33 -11.74
N SER A 25 -3.22 -4.33 -11.10
CA SER A 25 -3.22 -5.71 -11.57
C SER A 25 -4.63 -6.32 -11.61
N LEU A 26 -5.45 -6.03 -10.60
CA LEU A 26 -6.86 -6.44 -10.55
C LEU A 26 -7.69 -5.77 -11.65
N THR A 27 -7.51 -4.48 -11.91
CA THR A 27 -8.25 -3.77 -12.95
C THR A 27 -7.96 -4.25 -14.35
N VAL A 28 -6.71 -4.63 -14.64
CA VAL A 28 -6.32 -5.24 -15.92
C VAL A 28 -6.96 -6.63 -16.06
N SER A 29 -6.89 -7.44 -15.00
CA SER A 29 -7.43 -8.81 -14.99
C SER A 29 -8.95 -8.85 -15.16
N LEU A 30 -9.66 -7.89 -14.56
CA LEU A 30 -11.13 -7.81 -14.59
C LEU A 30 -11.67 -7.01 -15.78
N LYS A 31 -10.79 -6.47 -16.65
CA LYS A 31 -11.16 -5.62 -17.79
C LYS A 31 -12.14 -4.51 -17.39
N LEU A 32 -11.88 -3.86 -16.26
CA LEU A 32 -12.76 -2.82 -15.73
C LEU A 32 -12.73 -1.58 -16.63
N SER A 33 -13.86 -0.86 -16.70
CA SER A 33 -13.92 0.43 -17.39
C SER A 33 -12.94 1.43 -16.77
N VAL A 34 -12.55 2.46 -17.52
CA VAL A 34 -11.56 3.45 -17.07
C VAL A 34 -12.01 4.15 -15.78
N GLN A 35 -13.29 4.49 -15.65
CA GLN A 35 -13.83 5.12 -14.44
C GLN A 35 -13.74 4.18 -13.22
N SER A 36 -14.13 2.91 -13.37
CA SER A 36 -14.00 1.92 -12.30
C SER A 36 -12.54 1.66 -11.94
N THR A 37 -11.64 1.71 -12.93
CA THR A 37 -10.20 1.51 -12.74
C THR A 37 -9.60 2.58 -11.83
N VAL A 38 -9.90 3.85 -12.09
CA VAL A 38 -9.43 4.97 -11.24
C VAL A 38 -9.95 4.82 -9.82
N LEU A 39 -11.22 4.41 -9.64
CA LEU A 39 -11.81 4.21 -8.32
C LEU A 39 -11.15 3.05 -7.56
N THR A 40 -10.86 1.93 -8.23
CA THR A 40 -10.15 0.78 -7.63
C THR A 40 -8.71 1.13 -7.24
N ILE A 41 -8.02 1.92 -8.06
CA ILE A 41 -6.65 2.39 -7.75
C ILE A 41 -6.66 3.32 -6.54
N LEU A 42 -7.59 4.28 -6.49
CA LEU A 42 -7.77 5.16 -5.32
C LEU A 42 -8.12 4.37 -4.05
N GLY A 43 -8.98 3.35 -4.18
CA GLY A 43 -9.30 2.44 -3.08
C GLY A 43 -8.07 1.66 -2.58
N GLY A 44 -7.28 1.11 -3.50
CA GLY A 44 -6.03 0.41 -3.16
C GLY A 44 -5.00 1.30 -2.49
N LEU A 45 -4.86 2.54 -2.97
CA LEU A 45 -3.99 3.54 -2.35
C LEU A 45 -4.45 3.87 -0.92
N ALA A 46 -5.75 4.08 -0.71
CA ALA A 46 -6.30 4.38 0.61
C ALA A 46 -6.04 3.23 1.59
N ILE A 47 -6.31 1.98 1.19
CA ILE A 47 -6.07 0.78 2.01
C ILE A 47 -4.57 0.64 2.31
N GLY A 48 -3.71 0.79 1.30
CA GLY A 48 -2.25 0.73 1.47
C GLY A 48 -1.73 1.79 2.44
N CYS A 49 -2.22 3.02 2.34
CA CYS A 49 -1.87 4.09 3.28
C CYS A 49 -2.31 3.80 4.71
N ILE A 50 -3.52 3.24 4.91
CA ILE A 50 -4.03 2.86 6.25
C ILE A 50 -3.15 1.76 6.86
N ILE A 51 -2.82 0.71 6.10
CA ILE A 51 -1.93 -0.37 6.57
C ILE A 51 -0.55 0.18 6.89
N GLY A 52 -0.02 1.06 6.05
CA GLY A 52 1.27 1.70 6.30
C GLY A 52 1.25 2.62 7.54
N PHE A 53 0.14 3.29 7.82
CA PHE A 53 -0.04 4.06 9.06
C PHE A 53 -0.06 3.15 10.29
N LEU A 54 -0.83 2.06 10.25
CA LEU A 54 -0.86 1.06 11.33
C LEU A 54 0.53 0.43 11.54
N THR A 55 1.26 0.13 10.46
CA THR A 55 2.62 -0.38 10.50
C THR A 55 3.57 0.63 11.16
N LYS A 56 3.50 1.91 10.77
CA LYS A 56 4.28 2.99 11.37
C LYS A 56 3.98 3.13 12.87
N ARG A 57 2.70 3.05 13.25
CA ARG A 57 2.26 3.10 14.65
C ARG A 57 2.82 1.91 15.43
N ASN A 58 2.72 0.70 14.91
CA ASN A 58 3.25 -0.50 15.55
C ASN A 58 4.77 -0.40 15.75
N GLN A 59 5.51 0.02 14.73
CA GLN A 59 6.96 0.26 14.81
C GLN A 59 7.33 1.32 15.86
N ASN A 60 6.49 2.33 16.09
CA ASN A 60 6.72 3.34 17.12
C ASN A 60 6.35 2.89 18.54
N ASN A 61 5.51 1.88 18.72
CA ASN A 61 5.14 1.35 20.04
C ASN A 61 6.07 0.22 20.52
N CYS A 62 6.96 -0.28 19.67
CA CYS A 62 7.99 -1.26 20.04
C CYS A 62 9.36 -0.61 20.40
N ASN A 63 9.35 0.66 20.79
CA ASN A 63 10.54 1.45 21.18
C ASN A 63 10.29 2.14 22.52
#